data_AF-A0A399ZF91-F1
#
_entry.id   AF-A0A399ZF91-F1
#
_cell.length_a   1.000
_cell.length_b   1.000
_cell.length_c   1.000
_cell.angle_alpha   90.00
_cell.angle_beta   90.00
_cell.angle_gamma   90.00
#
_symmetry.space_group_name_H-M   'P 1'
#
loop_
_entity.id
_entity.type
_entity.pdbx_description
1 polymer ?
#
loop_
_entity_poly.entity_id
_entity_poly.type
_entity_poly.pdbx_seq_one_letter_code
_entity_poly.pdbx_strand_id
1 'polypeptide(L)' 'MTHEEALELIRSFLKAPNEEELMKQVNLNLPRMDGTFFSVLNRSVEQLHREGKANIAEALERLGDTILRMRTLI' A
#
# COMPACT_ATOMS: atom_id res chain seq x y z
N MET A 1 -0.78 -9.83 -9.78
CA MET A 1 -1.87 -8.83 -9.66
C MET A 1 -1.81 -7.87 -10.84
N THR A 2 -2.95 -7.34 -11.31
CA THR A 2 -3.03 -6.30 -12.35
C THR A 2 -2.83 -4.90 -11.77
N HIS A 3 -2.66 -3.89 -12.63
CA HIS A 3 -2.55 -2.50 -12.19
C HIS A 3 -3.79 -2.00 -11.45
N GLU A 4 -4.98 -2.32 -11.98
CA GLU A 4 -6.27 -1.90 -11.41
C GLU A 4 -6.52 -2.57 -10.06
N GLU A 5 -6.27 -3.88 -9.95
CA GLU A 5 -6.37 -4.61 -8.69
C GLU A 5 -5.45 -4.01 -7.61
N ALA A 6 -4.21 -3.65 -7.98
CA ALA A 6 -3.27 -3.03 -7.04
C ALA A 6 -3.77 -1.66 -6.57
N LEU A 7 -4.31 -0.85 -7.48
CA LEU A 7 -4.86 0.47 -7.16
C LEU A 7 -6.06 0.36 -6.22
N GLU A 8 -6.97 -0.59 -6.47
CA GLU A 8 -8.12 -0.84 -5.61
C GLU A 8 -7.71 -1.29 -4.21
N LEU A 9 -6.69 -2.16 -4.12
CA LEU A 9 -6.16 -2.63 -2.86
C LEU A 9 -5.51 -1.50 -2.04
N ILE A 10 -4.73 -0.63 -2.68
CA ILE A 10 -4.18 0.57 -2.03
C ILE A 10 -5.30 1.48 -1.51
N ARG A 11 -6.37 1.65 -2.30
CA ARG A 11 -7.53 2.44 -1.89
C ARG A 11 -8.28 1.80 -0.73
N SER A 12 -8.35 0.47 -0.64
CA SER A 12 -8.97 -0.21 0.50
C SER A 12 -8.16 0.01 1.78
N PHE A 13 -6.83 -0.05 1.69
CA PHE A 13 -5.94 0.24 2.81
C PHE A 13 -6.09 1.66 3.35
N LEU A 14 -6.18 2.65 2.46
CA LEU A 14 -6.43 4.04 2.84
C LEU A 14 -7.80 4.28 3.49
N LYS A 15 -8.78 3.39 3.23
CA LYS A 15 -10.13 3.46 3.79
C LYS A 15 -10.30 2.62 5.06
N ALA A 16 -9.26 1.90 5.48
CA ALA A 16 -9.33 1.08 6.68
C ALA A 16 -9.67 1.98 7.89
N PRO A 17 -10.66 1.62 8.72
CA PRO A 17 -11.14 2.46 9.81
C PRO A 17 -10.12 2.58 10.95
N ASN A 18 -9.22 1.62 11.09
CA ASN A 18 -8.18 1.58 12.10
C ASN A 18 -6.99 0.72 11.63
N GLU A 19 -5.91 0.77 12.40
CA GLU A 19 -4.67 0.04 12.13
C GLU A 19 -4.86 -1.49 12.18
N GLU A 20 -5.72 -1.99 13.06
CA GLU A 20 -5.99 -3.43 13.18
C GLU A 20 -6.60 -4.01 11.89
N GLU A 21 -7.63 -3.35 11.36
CA GLU A 21 -8.29 -3.77 10.12
C GLU A 21 -7.36 -3.58 8.91
N LEU A 22 -6.55 -2.52 8.90
CA LEU A 22 -5.51 -2.33 7.89
C LEU A 22 -4.53 -3.52 7.89
N MET A 23 -3.98 -3.87 9.06
CA MET A 23 -3.01 -4.95 9.20
C MET A 23 -3.61 -6.31 8.86
N LYS A 24 -4.88 -6.53 9.17
CA LYS A 24 -5.62 -7.72 8.76
C LYS A 24 -5.75 -7.83 7.24
N GLN A 25 -6.12 -6.74 6.57
CA GLN A 25 -6.21 -6.72 5.10
C GLN A 25 -4.84 -6.88 4.44
N VAL A 26 -3.80 -6.28 5.02
CA VAL A 26 -2.41 -6.45 4.57
C VAL A 26 -2.01 -7.92 4.67
N ASN A 27 -2.17 -8.56 5.83
CA ASN A 27 -1.82 -9.98 6.00
C ASN A 27 -2.56 -10.91 5.03
N LEU A 28 -3.85 -10.66 4.80
CA LEU A 28 -4.67 -11.46 3.89
C LEU A 28 -4.19 -11.36 2.43
N ASN A 29 -3.71 -10.19 2.03
CA ASN A 29 -3.29 -9.92 0.66
C ASN A 29 -1.77 -9.99 0.44
N LEU A 30 -0.98 -10.11 1.52
CA LEU A 30 0.48 -10.12 1.48
C LEU A 30 1.07 -11.12 0.46
N PRO A 31 0.56 -12.36 0.32
CA PRO A 31 1.07 -13.31 -0.68
C PRO A 31 0.78 -12.89 -2.13
N ARG A 32 -0.23 -12.03 -2.35
CA ARG A 32 -0.64 -11.53 -3.66
C ARG A 32 0.06 -10.22 -4.04
N MET A 33 0.72 -9.55 -3.08
CA MET A 33 1.46 -8.31 -3.31
C MET A 33 2.81 -8.61 -3.98
N ASP A 34 2.82 -8.53 -5.30
CA ASP A 34 3.98 -8.77 -6.15
C ASP A 34 4.66 -7.45 -6.60
N GLY A 35 5.61 -7.53 -7.53
CA GLY A 35 6.28 -6.35 -8.07
C GLY A 35 5.32 -5.33 -8.71
N THR A 36 4.18 -5.78 -9.25
CA THR A 36 3.16 -4.87 -9.79
C THR A 36 2.56 -4.03 -8.68
N PHE A 37 2.24 -4.63 -7.53
CA PHE A 37 1.74 -3.89 -6.36
C PHE A 37 2.65 -2.73 -5.99
N PHE A 38 3.93 -3.02 -5.74
CA PHE A 38 4.90 -2.02 -5.29
C PHE A 38 5.16 -0.96 -6.36
N SER A 39 5.13 -1.32 -7.64
CA SER A 39 5.22 -0.35 -8.74
C SER A 39 4.05 0.65 -8.73
N VAL A 40 2.82 0.16 -8.49
CA VAL A 40 1.63 1.02 -8.40
C VAL A 40 1.62 1.85 -7.12
N LEU A 41 2.06 1.28 -6.00
CA LEU A 41 2.23 1.98 -4.73
C LEU A 41 3.18 3.17 -4.89
N ASN A 42 4.37 2.94 -5.45
CA ASN A 42 5.39 3.98 -5.64
C ASN A 42 4.89 5.10 -6.57
N ARG A 43 4.23 4.75 -7.68
CA ARG A 43 3.62 5.75 -8.56
C ARG A 43 2.54 6.58 -7.85
N SER A 44 1.76 5.95 -6.96
CA SER A 44 0.73 6.63 -6.18
C SER A 44 1.36 7.60 -5.17
N VAL A 45 2.44 7.21 -4.50
CA VAL A 45 3.23 8.08 -3.61
C VAL A 45 3.74 9.30 -4.39
N GLU A 46 4.42 9.09 -5.52
CA GLU A 46 4.93 10.18 -6.35
C GLU A 46 3.82 11.12 -6.84
N GLN A 47 2.66 10.58 -7.21
CA GLN A 47 1.52 11.38 -7.63
C GLN A 47 0.98 12.23 -6.47
N LEU A 48 0.84 11.66 -5.27
CA LEU A 48 0.38 12.39 -4.09
C LEU A 48 1.35 13.50 -3.70
N HIS A 49 2.67 13.30 -3.84
CA HIS A 49 3.65 14.37 -3.68
C HIS A 49 3.45 15.49 -4.68
N ARG A 50 3.23 15.18 -5.97
CA ARG A 50 2.94 16.19 -7.01
C ARG A 50 1.64 16.95 -6.76
N GLU A 51 0.64 16.29 -6.17
CA GLU A 51 -0.64 16.88 -5.79
C GLU A 51 -0.58 17.71 -4.49
N GLY A 52 0.59 17.82 -3.84
CA GLY A 52 0.75 18.53 -2.57
C GLY A 52 0.18 17.79 -1.35
N LYS A 53 -0.19 16.52 -1.50
CA LYS A 53 -0.75 15.66 -0.45
C LYS A 53 0.36 14.87 0.27
N ALA A 54 1.38 15.58 0.74
CA ALA A 54 2.58 14.98 1.34
C ALA A 54 2.25 14.06 2.53
N ASN A 55 1.29 14.45 3.36
CA ASN A 55 0.83 13.64 4.50
C ASN A 55 0.29 12.27 4.10
N ILE A 56 -0.45 12.18 2.99
CA ILE A 56 -1.00 10.91 2.49
C ILE A 56 0.10 10.11 1.81
N ALA A 57 1.01 10.77 1.08
CA ALA A 57 2.17 10.13 0.47
C ALA A 57 3.06 9.43 1.51
N GLU A 58 3.40 10.12 2.60
CA GLU A 58 4.18 9.56 3.72
C GLU A 58 3.46 8.40 4.42
N ALA A 59 2.13 8.43 4.51
CA ALA A 59 1.36 7.32 5.06
C ALA A 59 1.43 6.08 4.15
N LEU A 60 1.33 6.27 2.84
CA LEU A 60 1.46 5.19 1.85
C LEU A 60 2.87 4.60 1.81
N GLU A 61 3.89 5.45 1.92
CA GLU A 61 5.30 5.04 1.93
C GLU A 61 5.60 4.17 3.17
N ARG A 62 5.18 4.63 4.37
CA ARG A 62 5.30 3.83 5.60
C ARG A 62 4.55 2.50 5.54
N LEU A 63 3.39 2.47 4.88
CA LEU A 63 2.65 1.24 4.65
C LEU A 63 3.45 0.28 3.74
N GLY A 64 4.01 0.78 2.65
CA GLY A 64 4.88 0.02 1.76
C GLY A 64 6.08 -0.61 2.47
N ASP A 65 6.76 0.17 3.30
CA ASP A 65 7.89 -0.30 4.11
C ASP A 65 7.47 -1.39 5.10
N THR A 66 6.32 -1.21 5.75
CA THR A 66 5.78 -2.19 6.71
C THR A 66 5.48 -3.51 6.00
N ILE A 67 4.81 -3.46 4.84
CA ILE A 67 4.50 -4.62 4.02
C ILE A 67 5.79 -5.34 3.59
N LEU A 68 6.80 -4.60 3.13
CA LEU A 68 8.07 -5.17 2.68
C LEU A 68 8.82 -5.88 3.83
N ARG A 69 8.82 -5.27 5.02
CA ARG A 69 9.40 -5.89 6.23
C ARG A 69 8.67 -7.18 6.58
N MET A 70 7.33 -7.16 6.59
CA MET A 70 6.53 -8.36 6.87
C MET A 70 6.83 -9.48 5.88
N ARG A 71 6.97 -9.17 4.59
CA ARG A 71 7.33 -10.14 3.55
C ARG A 71 8.73 -10.72 3.71
N THR A 72 9.67 -9.96 4.28
CA THR A 72 11.05 -10.43 4.50
C THR A 72 11.17 -11.32 5.74
N LEU A 73 10.17 -11.30 6.62
CA LEU A 73 10.13 -12.07 7.87
C LEU A 73 9.41 -13.43 7.75
N ILE A 74 8.83 -13.74 6.58
CA ILE A 74 8.16 -15.01 6.24
C ILE A 74 8.99 -15.79 5.21
#